data_AF-A0A645DBN6-F1
#
_entry.id   AF-A0A645DBN6-F1
#
_cell.length_a   1.000
_cell.length_b   1.000
_cell.length_c   1.000
_cell.angle_alpha   90.00
_cell.angle_beta   90.00
_cell.angle_gamma   90.00
#
_symmetry.space_group_name_H-M   'P 1'
#
loop_
_entity.id
_entity.type
_entity.pdbx_description
1 polymer ?
#
loop_
_entity_poly.entity_id
_entity_poly.type
_entity_poly.pdbx_seq_one_letter_code
_entity_poly.pdbx_strand_id
1 'polypeptide(L)'
;MKTALCEKLEAIDYSQIKSVKEWNNKVKEVLDIQSQWRQIGFVPRKWNTKIYKRYRAACDFFFRSKNEFYKSLRGEMEENLRKKITLCERAEAIKESHDWKNTTREMIDIQKEWKAVGVVPHKYVDSIWKRFISACDYFFEQKKLNTSSQYEQEQRNLDEKKVVIEKRKQLDTALEMEDALVKLHELMDQWYEIGHVPYKMKDRIYKEFYDATEAQFDRLNVGKAERKLEAYKSTISDIARSDNSKGQLLREREKLVRQYERIKNELQTYENNIGFLSISSKKGNHLLDDMNQKVEKIKSELVLLEKKIRAIEEEL
;
A
#
# COMPACT_ATOMS: atom_id res chain seq x y z
N MET A 1 19.35 -22.29 -69.07
CA MET A 1 18.23 -21.36 -68.78
C MET A 1 17.22 -21.97 -67.80
N LYS A 2 16.50 -23.04 -68.12
CA LYS A 2 15.55 -23.66 -67.16
C LYS A 2 16.19 -24.28 -65.91
N THR A 3 17.40 -24.81 -66.01
CA THR A 3 18.18 -25.33 -64.86
C THR A 3 18.51 -24.25 -63.83
N ALA A 4 18.90 -23.06 -64.29
CA ALA A 4 19.19 -21.91 -63.41
C ALA A 4 17.94 -21.42 -62.65
N LEU A 5 16.74 -21.58 -63.22
CA LEU A 5 15.49 -21.29 -62.50
C LEU A 5 15.22 -22.30 -61.38
N CYS A 6 15.55 -23.58 -61.59
CA CYS A 6 15.48 -24.58 -60.52
C CYS A 6 16.47 -24.27 -59.39
N GLU A 7 17.70 -23.88 -59.73
CA GLU A 7 18.73 -23.51 -58.75
C GLU A 7 18.32 -22.29 -57.91
N LYS A 8 17.69 -21.28 -58.54
CA LYS A 8 17.14 -20.13 -57.81
C LYS A 8 16.03 -20.53 -56.81
N LEU A 9 15.14 -21.46 -57.20
CA LEU A 9 14.09 -21.96 -56.29
C LEU A 9 14.67 -22.78 -55.14
N GLU A 10 15.70 -23.58 -55.42
CA GLU A 10 16.36 -24.42 -54.41
C GLU A 10 17.27 -23.63 -53.46
N ALA A 11 17.78 -22.47 -53.90
CA ALA A 11 18.60 -21.57 -53.08
C ALA A 11 17.77 -20.71 -52.10
N ILE A 12 16.44 -20.87 -52.05
CA ILE A 12 15.61 -20.18 -51.07
C ILE A 12 15.94 -20.70 -49.68
N ASP A 13 16.57 -19.86 -48.85
CA ASP A 13 16.81 -20.16 -47.45
C ASP A 13 15.56 -19.85 -46.60
N TYR A 14 14.83 -20.91 -46.25
CA TYR A 14 13.62 -20.83 -45.45
C TYR A 14 13.87 -20.40 -44.00
N SER A 15 15.09 -20.57 -43.47
CA SER A 15 15.43 -20.20 -42.08
C SER A 15 15.42 -18.68 -41.85
N GLN A 16 15.60 -17.91 -42.92
CA GLN A 16 15.62 -16.45 -42.89
C GLN A 16 14.23 -15.83 -43.05
N ILE A 17 13.20 -16.61 -43.39
CA ILE A 17 11.85 -16.10 -43.64
C ILE A 17 11.02 -16.16 -42.35
N LYS A 18 10.98 -15.06 -41.60
CA LYS A 18 10.37 -15.01 -40.26
C LYS A 18 9.06 -14.22 -40.23
N SER A 19 8.78 -13.42 -41.25
CA SER A 19 7.61 -12.53 -41.28
C SER A 19 6.68 -12.81 -42.46
N VAL A 20 5.41 -12.42 -42.29
CA VAL A 20 4.40 -12.46 -43.36
C VAL A 20 4.85 -11.62 -44.57
N LYS A 21 5.55 -10.50 -44.32
CA LYS A 21 6.06 -9.61 -45.38
C LYS A 21 7.12 -10.31 -46.24
N GLU A 22 8.06 -11.00 -45.61
CA GLU A 22 9.11 -11.75 -46.31
C GLU A 22 8.52 -12.93 -47.11
N TRP A 23 7.57 -13.66 -46.52
CA TRP A 23 6.83 -14.70 -47.23
C TRP A 23 6.11 -14.15 -48.47
N ASN A 24 5.42 -13.01 -48.35
CA ASN A 24 4.76 -12.36 -49.48
C ASN A 24 5.75 -11.94 -50.57
N ASN A 25 6.93 -11.46 -50.21
CA ASN A 25 7.98 -11.11 -51.17
C ASN A 25 8.51 -12.36 -51.90
N LYS A 26 8.78 -13.44 -51.16
CA LYS A 26 9.23 -14.71 -51.76
C LYS A 26 8.16 -15.35 -52.64
N VAL A 27 6.88 -15.21 -52.30
CA VAL A 27 5.78 -15.63 -53.19
C VAL A 27 5.84 -14.90 -54.53
N LYS A 28 6.06 -13.58 -54.52
CA LYS A 28 6.20 -12.81 -55.77
C LYS A 28 7.40 -13.29 -56.61
N GLU A 29 8.54 -13.53 -55.98
CA GLU A 29 9.75 -14.05 -56.64
C GLU A 29 9.50 -15.44 -57.27
N VAL A 30 8.85 -16.34 -56.53
CA VAL A 30 8.50 -17.67 -57.05
C VAL A 30 7.52 -17.55 -58.22
N LEU A 31 6.48 -16.71 -58.13
CA LEU A 31 5.52 -16.49 -59.23
C LEU A 31 6.19 -15.91 -60.48
N ASP A 32 7.16 -15.03 -60.33
CA ASP A 32 7.96 -14.51 -61.44
C ASP A 32 8.80 -15.63 -62.08
N ILE A 33 9.45 -16.48 -61.28
CA ILE A 33 10.16 -17.66 -61.77
C ILE A 33 9.22 -18.60 -62.53
N GLN A 34 7.97 -18.80 -62.06
CA GLN A 34 6.97 -19.59 -62.78
C GLN A 34 6.56 -18.94 -64.11
N SER A 35 6.55 -17.61 -64.19
CA SER A 35 6.32 -16.86 -65.44
C SER A 35 7.46 -17.07 -66.42
N GLN A 36 8.71 -16.84 -65.99
CA GLN A 36 9.92 -17.05 -66.80
C GLN A 36 10.03 -18.51 -67.29
N TRP A 37 9.68 -19.48 -66.44
CA TRP A 37 9.65 -20.90 -66.81
C TRP A 37 8.72 -21.21 -67.99
N ARG A 38 7.55 -20.55 -68.02
CA ARG A 38 6.57 -20.66 -69.11
C ARG A 38 7.06 -19.99 -70.40
N GLN A 39 7.78 -18.89 -70.30
CA GLN A 39 8.31 -18.14 -71.46
C GLN A 39 9.49 -18.83 -72.17
N ILE A 40 10.33 -19.59 -71.46
CA ILE A 40 11.58 -20.19 -72.01
C ILE A 40 11.34 -21.34 -73.02
N GLY A 41 10.10 -21.67 -73.41
CA GLY A 41 9.82 -22.64 -74.47
C GLY A 41 10.21 -24.09 -74.13
N PHE A 42 10.36 -24.96 -75.14
CA PHE A 42 10.58 -26.40 -74.95
C PHE A 42 12.05 -26.76 -74.65
N VAL A 43 12.25 -27.64 -73.66
CA VAL A 43 13.56 -28.25 -73.35
C VAL A 43 13.74 -29.50 -74.22
N PRO A 44 14.96 -29.83 -74.70
CA PRO A 44 15.22 -31.06 -75.43
C PRO A 44 14.65 -32.30 -74.73
N ARG A 45 13.97 -33.17 -75.48
CA ARG A 45 13.21 -34.33 -74.96
C ARG A 45 13.98 -35.19 -73.95
N LYS A 46 15.29 -35.35 -74.15
CA LYS A 46 16.20 -36.11 -73.27
C LYS A 46 16.27 -35.59 -71.83
N TRP A 47 16.13 -34.28 -71.63
CA TRP A 47 16.30 -33.62 -70.32
C TRP A 47 15.00 -33.07 -69.72
N ASN A 48 13.94 -33.00 -70.52
CA ASN A 48 12.67 -32.38 -70.15
C ASN A 48 12.05 -33.00 -68.88
N THR A 49 12.00 -34.33 -68.79
CA THR A 49 11.40 -35.03 -67.64
C THR A 49 12.16 -34.77 -66.33
N LYS A 50 13.50 -34.76 -66.36
CA LYS A 50 14.34 -34.54 -65.17
C LYS A 50 14.23 -33.09 -64.69
N ILE A 51 14.31 -32.13 -65.62
CA ILE A 51 14.26 -30.70 -65.32
C ILE A 51 12.86 -30.30 -64.84
N TYR A 52 11.80 -30.83 -65.43
CA TYR A 52 10.43 -30.58 -64.99
C TYR A 52 10.14 -31.17 -63.60
N LYS A 53 10.59 -32.40 -63.31
CA LYS A 53 10.46 -32.99 -61.96
C LYS A 53 11.15 -32.15 -60.89
N ARG A 54 12.37 -31.67 -61.17
CA ARG A 54 13.15 -30.81 -60.26
C ARG A 54 12.42 -29.49 -59.98
N TYR A 55 11.94 -28.81 -61.02
CA TYR A 55 11.15 -27.59 -60.90
C TYR A 55 9.88 -27.80 -60.08
N ARG A 56 9.10 -28.86 -60.38
CA ARG A 56 7.84 -29.14 -59.67
C ARG A 56 8.10 -29.42 -58.18
N ALA A 57 9.10 -30.24 -57.87
CA ALA A 57 9.47 -30.53 -56.49
C ALA A 57 9.86 -29.26 -55.71
N ALA A 58 10.62 -28.34 -56.31
CA ALA A 58 11.02 -27.09 -55.67
C ALA A 58 9.81 -26.15 -55.43
N CYS A 59 8.89 -26.04 -56.40
CA CYS A 59 7.65 -25.28 -56.22
C CYS A 59 6.74 -25.89 -55.14
N ASP A 60 6.54 -27.21 -55.18
CA ASP A 60 5.68 -27.93 -54.23
C ASP A 60 6.25 -27.78 -52.80
N PHE A 61 7.57 -27.88 -52.65
CA PHE A 61 8.25 -27.66 -51.37
C PHE A 61 8.02 -26.22 -50.85
N PHE A 62 8.21 -25.20 -51.69
CA PHE A 62 7.97 -23.81 -51.32
C PHE A 62 6.54 -23.56 -50.82
N PHE A 63 5.53 -24.02 -51.56
CA PHE A 63 4.13 -23.81 -51.17
C PHE A 63 3.75 -24.63 -49.93
N ARG A 64 4.33 -25.81 -49.74
CA ARG A 64 4.18 -26.59 -48.51
C ARG A 64 4.74 -25.83 -47.29
N SER A 65 5.98 -25.36 -47.36
CA SER A 65 6.62 -24.60 -46.27
C SER A 65 5.86 -23.31 -45.95
N LYS A 66 5.35 -22.62 -46.98
CA LYS A 66 4.47 -21.45 -46.81
C LYS A 66 3.23 -21.83 -46.01
N ASN A 67 2.53 -22.88 -46.41
CA ASN A 67 1.31 -23.31 -45.74
C ASN A 67 1.57 -23.74 -44.28
N GLU A 68 2.68 -24.41 -44.01
CA GLU A 68 3.11 -24.76 -42.66
C GLU A 68 3.36 -23.51 -41.80
N PHE A 69 4.05 -22.48 -42.33
CA PHE A 69 4.25 -21.21 -41.65
C PHE A 69 2.93 -20.51 -41.29
N TYR A 70 2.02 -20.33 -42.25
CA TYR A 70 0.72 -19.68 -41.96
C TYR A 70 -0.15 -20.49 -41.00
N LYS A 71 -0.05 -21.82 -41.04
CA LYS A 71 -0.75 -22.69 -40.07
C LYS A 71 -0.18 -22.51 -38.66
N SER A 72 1.14 -22.48 -38.52
CA SER A 72 1.81 -22.21 -37.24
C SER A 72 1.47 -20.83 -36.69
N LEU A 73 1.53 -19.79 -37.53
CA LEU A 73 1.18 -18.42 -37.15
C LEU A 73 -0.28 -18.30 -36.70
N ARG A 74 -1.21 -18.97 -37.40
CA ARG A 74 -2.61 -19.02 -36.98
C ARG A 74 -2.76 -19.69 -35.61
N GLY A 75 -2.08 -20.82 -35.40
CA GLY A 75 -2.08 -21.52 -34.11
C GLY A 75 -1.54 -20.65 -32.96
N GLU A 76 -0.44 -19.93 -33.19
CA GLU A 76 0.13 -19.00 -32.21
C GLU A 76 -0.83 -17.86 -31.88
N MET A 77 -1.48 -17.26 -32.90
CA MET A 77 -2.47 -16.22 -32.69
C MET A 77 -3.69 -16.72 -31.91
N GLU A 78 -4.16 -17.95 -32.16
CA GLU A 78 -5.25 -18.58 -31.42
C GLU A 78 -4.87 -18.88 -29.96
N GLU A 79 -3.63 -19.27 -29.70
CA GLU A 79 -3.13 -19.47 -28.34
C GLU A 79 -2.97 -18.14 -27.58
N ASN A 80 -2.43 -17.11 -28.24
CA ASN A 80 -2.39 -15.76 -27.70
C ASN A 80 -3.79 -15.22 -27.40
N LEU A 81 -4.77 -15.54 -28.26
CA LEU A 81 -6.17 -15.18 -28.06
C LEU A 81 -6.72 -15.79 -26.77
N ARG A 82 -6.51 -17.10 -26.55
CA ARG A 82 -6.92 -17.80 -25.33
C ARG A 82 -6.28 -17.19 -24.09
N LYS A 83 -4.97 -16.94 -24.12
CA LYS A 83 -4.26 -16.27 -23.01
C LYS A 83 -4.86 -14.91 -22.68
N LYS A 84 -5.12 -14.07 -23.69
CA LYS A 84 -5.74 -12.75 -23.47
C LYS A 84 -7.17 -12.86 -22.94
N ILE A 85 -7.95 -13.86 -23.36
CA ILE A 85 -9.28 -14.12 -22.80
C ILE A 85 -9.19 -14.47 -21.31
N THR A 86 -8.28 -15.37 -20.93
CA THR A 86 -8.05 -15.72 -19.52
C THR A 86 -7.61 -14.51 -18.69
N LEU A 87 -6.79 -13.61 -19.24
CA LEU A 87 -6.41 -12.37 -18.56
C LEU A 87 -7.62 -11.44 -18.36
N CYS A 88 -8.52 -11.34 -19.35
CA CYS A 88 -9.77 -10.58 -19.17
C CYS A 88 -10.62 -11.18 -18.05
N GLU A 89 -10.80 -12.50 -18.02
CA GLU A 89 -11.60 -13.19 -16.99
C GLU A 89 -11.02 -12.97 -15.60
N ARG A 90 -9.69 -13.07 -15.45
CA ARG A 90 -9.00 -12.76 -14.19
C ARG A 90 -9.22 -11.30 -13.78
N ALA A 91 -9.06 -10.35 -14.69
CA ALA A 91 -9.27 -8.93 -14.42
C ALA A 91 -10.72 -8.65 -14.00
N GLU A 92 -11.69 -9.27 -14.67
CA GLU A 92 -13.11 -9.14 -14.37
C GLU A 92 -13.50 -9.73 -13.03
N ALA A 93 -12.90 -10.87 -12.64
CA ALA A 93 -13.18 -11.51 -11.36
C ALA A 93 -12.74 -10.67 -10.16
N ILE A 94 -11.66 -9.89 -10.32
CA ILE A 94 -11.08 -9.10 -9.23
C ILE A 94 -11.51 -7.62 -9.25
N LYS A 95 -12.19 -7.15 -10.30
CA LYS A 95 -12.48 -5.71 -10.48
C LYS A 95 -13.36 -5.08 -9.39
N GLU A 96 -14.18 -5.89 -8.71
CA GLU A 96 -15.10 -5.47 -7.62
C GLU A 96 -14.53 -5.76 -6.21
N SER A 97 -13.29 -6.26 -6.13
CA SER A 97 -12.63 -6.52 -4.85
C SER A 97 -12.34 -5.22 -4.10
N HIS A 98 -12.62 -5.23 -2.80
CA HIS A 98 -12.34 -4.11 -1.89
C HIS A 98 -10.99 -4.25 -1.18
N ASP A 99 -10.25 -5.34 -1.42
CA ASP A 99 -8.85 -5.46 -1.00
C ASP A 99 -7.96 -4.65 -1.95
N TRP A 100 -7.97 -3.32 -1.76
CA TRP A 100 -7.32 -2.38 -2.66
C TRP A 100 -5.82 -2.67 -2.85
N LYS A 101 -5.13 -3.15 -1.81
CA LYS A 101 -3.67 -3.34 -1.85
C LYS A 101 -3.30 -4.57 -2.66
N ASN A 102 -3.86 -5.72 -2.33
CA ASN A 102 -3.53 -6.97 -3.03
C ASN A 102 -4.10 -6.95 -4.45
N THR A 103 -5.33 -6.48 -4.63
CA THR A 103 -5.98 -6.39 -5.94
C THR A 103 -5.24 -5.43 -6.88
N THR A 104 -4.70 -4.31 -6.37
CA THR A 104 -3.86 -3.41 -7.21
C THR A 104 -2.63 -4.14 -7.74
N ARG A 105 -1.96 -4.92 -6.90
CA ARG A 105 -0.76 -5.67 -7.31
C ARG A 105 -1.10 -6.69 -8.38
N GLU A 106 -2.18 -7.46 -8.16
CA GLU A 106 -2.64 -8.46 -9.11
C GLU A 106 -3.07 -7.83 -10.44
N MET A 107 -3.82 -6.72 -10.43
CA MET A 107 -4.22 -6.00 -11.63
C MET A 107 -3.00 -5.49 -12.44
N ILE A 108 -1.96 -5.01 -11.76
CA ILE A 108 -0.69 -4.61 -12.41
C ILE A 108 0.00 -5.81 -13.05
N ASP A 109 0.03 -6.95 -12.37
CA ASP A 109 0.66 -8.17 -12.90
C ASP A 109 -0.11 -8.70 -14.12
N ILE A 110 -1.44 -8.67 -14.11
CA ILE A 110 -2.27 -8.98 -15.28
C ILE A 110 -1.95 -8.03 -16.45
N GLN A 111 -1.78 -6.72 -16.20
CA GLN A 111 -1.39 -5.76 -17.25
C GLN A 111 0.01 -6.05 -17.83
N LYS A 112 0.96 -6.54 -17.03
CA LYS A 112 2.27 -6.96 -17.52
C LYS A 112 2.15 -8.22 -18.37
N GLU A 113 1.42 -9.23 -17.90
CA GLU A 113 1.14 -10.45 -18.66
C GLU A 113 0.47 -10.11 -20.00
N TRP A 114 -0.52 -9.20 -20.00
CA TRP A 114 -1.21 -8.75 -21.21
C TRP A 114 -0.26 -8.18 -22.27
N LYS A 115 0.70 -7.35 -21.84
CA LYS A 115 1.72 -6.74 -22.72
C LYS A 115 2.72 -7.77 -23.25
N ALA A 116 2.97 -8.84 -22.49
CA ALA A 116 3.87 -9.92 -22.91
C ALA A 116 3.22 -10.88 -23.92
N VAL A 117 1.89 -11.02 -23.92
CA VAL A 117 1.19 -11.85 -24.90
C VAL A 117 1.24 -11.20 -26.29
N GLY A 118 1.64 -12.00 -27.29
CA GLY A 118 1.81 -11.58 -28.67
C GLY A 118 0.50 -11.20 -29.38
N VAL A 119 0.60 -11.11 -30.71
CA VAL A 119 -0.52 -10.70 -31.57
C VAL A 119 -1.64 -11.74 -31.55
N VAL A 120 -2.87 -11.26 -31.70
CA VAL A 120 -4.09 -12.08 -31.79
C VAL A 120 -4.76 -11.85 -33.16
N PRO A 121 -5.72 -12.69 -33.59
CA PRO A 121 -6.40 -12.48 -34.85
C PRO A 121 -7.13 -11.14 -34.87
N HIS A 122 -6.97 -10.37 -35.96
CA HIS A 122 -7.49 -9.00 -36.11
C HIS A 122 -8.96 -8.85 -35.69
N LYS A 123 -9.79 -9.86 -35.99
CA LYS A 123 -11.22 -9.89 -35.63
C LYS A 123 -11.50 -9.68 -34.13
N TYR A 124 -10.59 -10.07 -33.24
CA TYR A 124 -10.78 -10.06 -31.79
C TYR A 124 -9.96 -9.00 -31.06
N VAL A 125 -9.11 -8.24 -31.76
CA VAL A 125 -8.21 -7.25 -31.14
C VAL A 125 -9.02 -6.23 -30.35
N ASP A 126 -9.99 -5.58 -31.00
CA ASP A 126 -10.75 -4.49 -30.38
C ASP A 126 -11.67 -4.96 -29.26
N SER A 127 -12.34 -6.11 -29.45
CA SER A 127 -13.30 -6.62 -28.47
C SER A 127 -12.62 -7.01 -27.16
N ILE A 128 -11.48 -7.69 -27.24
CA ILE A 128 -10.75 -8.14 -26.05
C ILE A 128 -10.03 -6.96 -25.40
N TRP A 129 -9.47 -6.04 -26.19
CA TRP A 129 -8.89 -4.82 -25.64
C TRP A 129 -9.91 -4.00 -24.84
N LYS A 130 -11.10 -3.76 -25.41
CA LYS A 130 -12.18 -3.04 -24.72
C LYS A 130 -12.60 -3.75 -23.44
N ARG A 131 -12.77 -5.08 -23.50
CA ARG A 131 -13.11 -5.90 -22.33
C ARG A 131 -12.05 -5.78 -21.23
N PHE A 132 -10.78 -5.88 -21.59
CA PHE A 132 -9.65 -5.78 -20.66
C PHE A 132 -9.55 -4.41 -20.00
N ILE A 133 -9.57 -3.33 -20.80
CA ILE A 133 -9.46 -1.96 -20.31
C ILE A 133 -10.66 -1.58 -19.45
N SER A 134 -11.88 -1.96 -19.85
CA SER A 134 -13.07 -1.69 -19.05
C SER A 134 -12.99 -2.28 -17.64
N ALA A 135 -12.47 -3.51 -17.49
CA ALA A 135 -12.28 -4.13 -16.18
C ALA A 135 -11.20 -3.41 -15.34
N CYS A 136 -10.08 -3.03 -15.97
CA CYS A 136 -9.01 -2.30 -15.30
C CYS A 136 -9.48 -0.91 -14.84
N ASP A 137 -10.10 -0.14 -15.74
CA ASP A 137 -10.54 1.23 -15.48
C ASP A 137 -11.59 1.25 -14.37
N TYR A 138 -12.54 0.32 -14.39
CA TYR A 138 -13.54 0.18 -13.33
C TYR A 138 -12.88 0.04 -11.95
N PHE A 139 -11.93 -0.88 -11.80
CA PHE A 139 -11.25 -1.09 -10.51
C PHE A 139 -10.51 0.18 -10.03
N PHE A 140 -9.75 0.82 -10.92
CA PHE A 140 -8.98 2.01 -10.55
C PHE A 140 -9.86 3.23 -10.28
N GLU A 141 -11.00 3.35 -10.96
CA GLU A 141 -12.01 4.37 -10.68
C GLU A 141 -12.66 4.15 -9.31
N GLN A 142 -13.09 2.93 -8.99
CA GLN A 142 -13.64 2.61 -7.67
C GLN A 142 -12.64 2.87 -6.54
N LYS A 143 -11.38 2.47 -6.74
CA LYS A 143 -10.29 2.76 -5.79
C LYS A 143 -10.10 4.27 -5.61
N LYS A 144 -10.13 5.03 -6.71
CA LYS A 144 -9.98 6.49 -6.67
C LYS A 144 -11.13 7.13 -5.90
N LEU A 145 -12.37 6.73 -6.14
CA LEU A 145 -13.56 7.22 -5.42
C LEU A 145 -13.48 6.93 -3.92
N ASN A 146 -13.05 5.72 -3.55
CA ASN A 146 -12.86 5.35 -2.15
C ASN A 146 -11.78 6.21 -1.48
N THR A 147 -10.65 6.42 -2.16
CA THR A 147 -9.53 7.22 -1.66
C THR A 147 -9.86 8.71 -1.60
N SER A 148 -10.60 9.25 -2.58
CA SER A 148 -10.98 10.67 -2.60
C SER A 148 -11.98 11.01 -1.51
N SER A 149 -12.95 10.13 -1.26
CA SER A 149 -13.89 10.28 -0.14
C SER A 149 -13.17 10.33 1.20
N GLN A 150 -12.22 9.41 1.43
CA GLN A 150 -11.39 9.41 2.64
C GLN A 150 -10.55 10.67 2.76
N TYR A 151 -9.91 11.11 1.67
CA TYR A 151 -9.10 12.32 1.67
C TYR A 151 -9.91 13.59 1.99
N GLU A 152 -11.12 13.73 1.41
CA GLU A 152 -12.01 14.85 1.71
C GLU A 152 -12.47 14.83 3.17
N GLN A 153 -12.80 13.65 3.71
CA GLN A 153 -13.18 13.50 5.11
C GLN A 153 -12.01 13.86 6.03
N GLU A 154 -10.82 13.33 5.79
CA GLU A 154 -9.61 13.68 6.54
C GLU A 154 -9.32 15.19 6.49
N GLN A 155 -9.51 15.82 5.32
CA GLN A 155 -9.30 17.26 5.17
C GLN A 155 -10.32 18.09 5.94
N ARG A 156 -11.61 17.70 5.96
CA ARG A 156 -12.64 18.34 6.81
C ARG A 156 -12.30 18.19 8.29
N ASN A 157 -11.93 16.98 8.70
CA ASN A 157 -11.51 16.69 10.08
C ASN A 157 -10.30 17.55 10.48
N LEU A 158 -9.35 17.75 9.57
CA LEU A 158 -8.19 18.63 9.80
C LEU A 158 -8.61 20.08 10.07
N ASP A 159 -9.56 20.60 9.31
CA ASP A 159 -10.02 21.98 9.46
C ASP A 159 -10.85 22.15 10.74
N GLU A 160 -11.72 21.19 11.09
CA GLU A 160 -12.43 21.15 12.36
C GLU A 160 -11.47 21.07 13.57
N LYS A 161 -10.43 20.24 13.48
CA LYS A 161 -9.39 20.14 14.53
C LYS A 161 -8.62 21.43 14.73
N LYS A 162 -8.31 22.17 13.67
CA LYS A 162 -7.71 23.51 13.78
C LYS A 162 -8.64 24.50 14.49
N VAL A 163 -9.94 24.44 14.24
CA VAL A 163 -10.92 25.27 14.94
C VAL A 163 -10.92 24.97 16.44
N VAL A 164 -10.85 23.69 16.84
CA VAL A 164 -10.74 23.31 18.25
C VAL A 164 -9.46 23.85 18.89
N ILE A 165 -8.31 23.73 18.21
CA ILE A 165 -7.04 24.31 18.68
C ILE A 165 -7.17 25.82 18.87
N GLU A 166 -7.81 26.52 17.93
CA GLU A 166 -7.96 27.97 18.00
C GLU A 166 -8.90 28.41 19.12
N LYS A 167 -10.06 27.75 19.27
CA LYS A 167 -10.97 27.96 20.42
C LYS A 167 -10.25 27.79 21.75
N ARG A 168 -9.32 26.82 21.82
CA ARG A 168 -8.54 26.55 23.02
C ARG A 168 -7.48 27.61 23.31
N LYS A 169 -6.83 28.14 22.28
CA LYS A 169 -5.91 29.27 22.42
C LYS A 169 -6.63 30.54 22.89
N GLN A 170 -7.86 30.73 22.41
CA GLN A 170 -8.71 31.87 22.73
C GLN A 170 -9.56 31.69 24.00
N LEU A 171 -9.33 30.62 24.78
CA LEU A 171 -10.08 30.38 26.01
C LEU A 171 -9.90 31.59 26.96
N ASP A 172 -11.02 32.24 27.30
CA ASP A 172 -11.04 33.53 27.96
C ASP A 172 -10.18 33.55 29.24
N THR A 173 -9.35 34.58 29.32
CA THR A 173 -8.45 34.81 30.44
C THR A 173 -9.17 35.17 31.73
N ALA A 174 -10.41 35.64 31.64
CA ALA A 174 -11.24 36.06 32.77
C ALA A 174 -12.09 34.93 33.38
N LEU A 175 -12.07 33.71 32.82
CA LEU A 175 -12.77 32.57 33.38
C LEU A 175 -12.12 32.10 34.68
N GLU A 176 -12.95 31.83 35.69
CA GLU A 176 -12.56 31.13 36.92
C GLU A 176 -12.01 29.74 36.61
N MET A 177 -11.14 29.23 37.49
CA MET A 177 -10.40 27.98 37.25
C MET A 177 -11.32 26.79 36.93
N GLU A 178 -12.44 26.69 37.63
CA GLU A 178 -13.37 25.56 37.51
C GLU A 178 -14.09 25.57 36.15
N ASP A 179 -14.60 26.73 35.72
CA ASP A 179 -15.25 26.90 34.42
C ASP A 179 -14.28 26.74 33.25
N ALA A 180 -13.03 27.18 33.43
CA ALA A 180 -11.98 27.03 32.42
C ALA A 180 -11.61 25.55 32.21
N LEU A 181 -11.57 24.74 33.29
CA LEU A 181 -11.31 23.30 33.21
C LEU A 181 -12.45 22.55 32.51
N VAL A 182 -13.71 22.88 32.83
CA VAL A 182 -14.87 22.26 32.15
C VAL A 182 -14.81 22.49 30.64
N LYS A 183 -14.59 23.74 30.21
CA LYS A 183 -14.46 24.05 28.78
C LYS A 183 -13.24 23.39 28.14
N LEU A 184 -12.14 23.23 28.89
CA LEU A 184 -10.95 22.54 28.38
C LEU A 184 -11.26 21.06 28.09
N HIS A 185 -12.01 20.40 28.97
CA HIS A 185 -12.45 19.02 28.79
C HIS A 185 -13.43 18.90 27.61
N GLU A 186 -14.42 19.78 27.49
CA GLU A 186 -15.34 19.80 26.34
C GLU A 186 -14.59 19.92 25.00
N LEU A 187 -13.56 20.76 24.94
CA LEU A 187 -12.72 20.91 23.74
C LEU A 187 -11.85 19.67 23.48
N MET A 188 -11.43 18.96 24.52
CA MET A 188 -10.73 17.68 24.37
C MET A 188 -11.66 16.60 23.82
N ASP A 189 -12.90 16.52 24.32
CA ASP A 189 -13.89 15.57 23.82
C ASP A 189 -14.21 15.83 22.34
N GLN A 190 -14.46 17.09 21.98
CA GLN A 190 -14.66 17.50 20.58
C GLN A 190 -13.47 17.11 19.70
N TRP A 191 -12.23 17.34 20.16
CA TRP A 191 -11.03 16.96 19.42
C TRP A 191 -10.98 15.47 19.08
N TYR A 192 -11.39 14.63 20.02
CA TYR A 192 -11.35 13.19 19.86
C TYR A 192 -12.55 12.64 19.06
N GLU A 193 -13.66 13.37 18.99
CA GLU A 193 -14.81 13.02 18.14
C GLU A 193 -14.58 13.27 16.65
N ILE A 194 -13.81 14.32 16.29
CA ILE A 194 -13.55 14.73 14.89
C ILE A 194 -12.78 13.66 14.08
N GLY A 195 -12.19 12.64 14.70
CA GLY A 195 -11.57 11.51 14.00
C GLY A 195 -10.17 11.79 13.42
N HIS A 196 -9.83 11.14 12.31
CA HIS A 196 -8.48 11.16 11.73
C HIS A 196 -8.24 12.33 10.77
N VAL A 197 -6.99 12.78 10.71
CA VAL A 197 -6.51 13.85 9.81
C VAL A 197 -5.48 13.28 8.84
N PRO A 198 -5.13 13.99 7.75
CA PRO A 198 -4.17 13.50 6.78
C PRO A 198 -2.84 13.16 7.46
N TYR A 199 -2.31 11.97 7.16
CA TYR A 199 -1.14 11.43 7.86
C TYR A 199 0.05 12.41 7.92
N LYS A 200 0.30 13.15 6.84
CA LYS A 200 1.37 14.17 6.77
C LYS A 200 1.21 15.32 7.77
N MET A 201 -0.02 15.64 8.15
CA MET A 201 -0.35 16.74 9.05
C MET A 201 -0.57 16.26 10.49
N LYS A 202 -0.78 14.96 10.71
CA LYS A 202 -1.10 14.37 12.00
C LYS A 202 -0.15 14.83 13.11
N ASP A 203 1.15 14.60 12.95
CA ASP A 203 2.13 14.87 14.02
C ASP A 203 2.18 16.36 14.39
N ARG A 204 2.12 17.22 13.38
CA ARG A 204 2.10 18.68 13.58
C ARG A 204 0.86 19.12 14.35
N ILE A 205 -0.31 18.64 13.93
CA ILE A 205 -1.61 19.07 14.46
C ILE A 205 -1.81 18.57 15.89
N TYR A 206 -1.40 17.33 16.18
CA TYR A 206 -1.42 16.79 17.54
C TYR A 206 -0.48 17.56 18.45
N LYS A 207 0.73 17.90 17.97
CA LYS A 207 1.65 18.75 18.73
C LYS A 207 1.04 20.12 19.04
N GLU A 208 0.47 20.81 18.04
CA GLU A 208 -0.16 22.12 18.26
C GLU A 208 -1.33 22.06 19.27
N PHE A 209 -2.07 20.95 19.31
CA PHE A 209 -3.11 20.72 20.30
C PHE A 209 -2.54 20.48 21.71
N TYR A 210 -1.51 19.65 21.86
CA TYR A 210 -0.85 19.44 23.15
C TYR A 210 -0.18 20.71 23.67
N ASP A 211 0.51 21.47 22.82
CA ASP A 211 1.14 22.74 23.20
C ASP A 211 0.07 23.76 23.68
N ALA A 212 -1.08 23.84 23.00
CA ALA A 212 -2.20 24.68 23.45
C ALA A 212 -2.84 24.18 24.77
N THR A 213 -2.78 22.87 25.04
CA THR A 213 -3.21 22.27 26.32
C THR A 213 -2.34 22.78 27.45
N GLU A 214 -1.04 22.64 27.26
CA GLU A 214 -0.04 22.95 28.26
C GLU A 214 -0.07 24.43 28.62
N ALA A 215 -0.19 25.32 27.63
CA ALA A 215 -0.30 26.76 27.84
C ALA A 215 -1.51 27.15 28.71
N GLN A 216 -2.66 26.51 28.53
CA GLN A 216 -3.85 26.79 29.36
C GLN A 216 -3.68 26.23 30.78
N PHE A 217 -3.07 25.06 30.94
CA PHE A 217 -2.78 24.51 32.27
C PHE A 217 -1.71 25.30 33.03
N ASP A 218 -0.72 25.85 32.32
CA ASP A 218 0.26 26.79 32.89
C ASP A 218 -0.42 28.06 33.39
N ARG A 219 -1.33 28.65 32.59
CA ARG A 219 -2.10 29.84 32.97
C ARG A 219 -2.95 29.62 34.22
N LEU A 220 -3.63 28.48 34.31
CA LEU A 220 -4.50 28.14 35.43
C LEU A 220 -3.73 27.73 36.71
N ASN A 221 -2.39 27.76 36.66
CA ASN A 221 -1.50 27.39 37.76
C ASN A 221 -1.80 25.99 38.34
N VAL A 222 -2.30 25.10 37.48
CA VAL A 222 -2.61 23.71 37.84
C VAL A 222 -1.31 23.05 38.30
N GLY A 223 -1.34 22.35 39.44
CA GLY A 223 -0.13 21.79 40.04
C GLY A 223 0.59 20.83 39.07
N LYS A 224 1.93 20.79 39.13
CA LYS A 224 2.77 19.95 38.24
C LYS A 224 2.35 18.47 38.21
N ALA A 225 1.82 17.95 39.32
CA ALA A 225 1.30 16.59 39.43
C ALA A 225 -0.03 16.40 38.68
N GLU A 226 -0.89 17.41 38.71
CA GLU A 226 -2.22 17.40 38.10
C GLU A 226 -2.12 17.59 36.58
N ARG A 227 -1.21 18.46 36.10
CA ARG A 227 -0.86 18.54 34.66
C ARG A 227 -0.36 17.20 34.09
N LYS A 228 0.51 16.51 34.84
CA LYS A 228 1.04 15.19 34.45
C LYS A 228 -0.05 14.12 34.42
N LEU A 229 -1.09 14.26 35.24
CA LEU A 229 -2.22 13.35 35.25
C LEU A 229 -3.13 13.62 34.06
N GLU A 230 -3.44 14.88 33.76
CA GLU A 230 -4.31 15.24 32.64
C GLU A 230 -3.67 14.94 31.27
N ALA A 231 -2.39 15.24 31.08
CA ALA A 231 -1.66 14.82 29.88
C ALA A 231 -1.65 13.29 29.72
N TYR A 232 -1.60 12.55 30.84
CA TYR A 232 -1.69 11.10 30.83
C TYR A 232 -3.08 10.61 30.46
N LYS A 233 -4.15 11.16 31.05
CA LYS A 233 -5.53 10.84 30.70
C LYS A 233 -5.81 11.05 29.22
N SER A 234 -5.35 12.17 28.65
CA SER A 234 -5.42 12.46 27.22
C SER A 234 -4.76 11.37 26.38
N THR A 235 -3.56 10.93 26.76
CA THR A 235 -2.84 9.84 26.07
C THR A 235 -3.58 8.49 26.20
N ILE A 236 -4.21 8.22 27.34
CA ILE A 236 -4.99 7.01 27.57
C ILE A 236 -6.27 7.01 26.74
N SER A 237 -6.97 8.15 26.65
CA SER A 237 -8.18 8.27 25.82
C SER A 237 -7.86 8.07 24.32
N ASP A 238 -6.69 8.55 23.87
CA ASP A 238 -6.15 8.26 22.53
C ASP A 238 -5.96 6.74 22.29
N ILE A 239 -5.43 6.02 23.28
CA ILE A 239 -5.23 4.57 23.22
C ILE A 239 -6.57 3.82 23.26
N ALA A 240 -7.52 4.28 24.09
CA ALA A 240 -8.85 3.69 24.26
C ALA A 240 -9.66 3.67 22.95
N ARG A 241 -9.42 4.63 22.05
CA ARG A 241 -10.09 4.75 20.75
C ARG A 241 -9.37 4.04 19.59
N SER A 242 -8.29 3.29 19.85
CA SER A 242 -7.53 2.56 18.81
C SER A 242 -8.06 1.13 18.56
N ASP A 243 -7.79 0.56 17.37
CA ASP A 243 -8.25 -0.78 16.93
C ASP A 243 -7.76 -1.97 17.81
N ASN A 244 -6.95 -1.72 18.85
CA ASN A 244 -6.58 -2.70 19.87
C ASN A 244 -6.47 -2.06 21.27
N SER A 245 -7.45 -1.22 21.60
CA SER A 245 -7.48 -0.43 22.83
C SER A 245 -7.34 -1.27 24.09
N LYS A 246 -8.18 -2.28 24.29
CA LYS A 246 -8.20 -3.12 25.50
C LYS A 246 -6.85 -3.79 25.79
N GLY A 247 -6.19 -4.31 24.76
CA GLY A 247 -4.88 -4.95 24.91
C GLY A 247 -3.76 -3.96 25.25
N GLN A 248 -3.79 -2.76 24.68
CA GLN A 248 -2.82 -1.70 24.98
C GLN A 248 -3.03 -1.11 26.38
N LEU A 249 -4.28 -0.83 26.76
CA LEU A 249 -4.65 -0.34 28.09
C LEU A 249 -4.24 -1.30 29.20
N LEU A 250 -4.50 -2.61 29.04
CA LEU A 250 -4.09 -3.63 30.02
C LEU A 250 -2.56 -3.69 30.19
N ARG A 251 -1.79 -3.56 29.11
CA ARG A 251 -0.32 -3.55 29.17
C ARG A 251 0.22 -2.31 29.88
N GLU A 252 -0.32 -1.13 29.59
CA GLU A 252 0.07 0.09 30.30
C GLU A 252 -0.35 0.03 31.78
N ARG A 253 -1.54 -0.52 32.09
CA ARG A 253 -1.95 -0.77 33.49
C ARG A 253 -0.95 -1.68 34.21
N GLU A 254 -0.60 -2.82 33.63
CA GLU A 254 0.36 -3.77 34.24
C GLU A 254 1.74 -3.14 34.46
N LYS A 255 2.18 -2.30 33.52
CA LYS A 255 3.44 -1.54 33.64
C LYS A 255 3.39 -0.53 34.79
N LEU A 256 2.31 0.23 34.92
CA LEU A 256 2.13 1.15 36.05
C LEU A 256 2.02 0.44 37.39
N VAL A 257 1.29 -0.68 37.46
CA VAL A 257 1.17 -1.50 38.68
C VAL A 257 2.53 -2.05 39.10
N ARG A 258 3.34 -2.55 38.16
CA ARG A 258 4.72 -2.97 38.46
C ARG A 258 5.59 -1.82 38.96
N GLN A 259 5.44 -0.63 38.36
CA GLN A 259 6.15 0.57 38.82
C GLN A 259 5.72 0.97 40.24
N TYR A 260 4.41 0.94 40.52
CA TYR A 260 3.85 1.23 41.83
C TYR A 260 4.40 0.28 42.89
N GLU A 261 4.38 -1.04 42.64
CA GLU A 261 4.92 -2.02 43.58
C GLU A 261 6.42 -1.85 43.82
N ARG A 262 7.20 -1.53 42.78
CA ARG A 262 8.64 -1.24 42.93
C ARG A 262 8.88 -0.04 43.85
N ILE A 263 8.15 1.05 43.62
CA ILE A 263 8.31 2.30 44.40
C ILE A 263 7.77 2.13 45.83
N LYS A 264 6.72 1.33 46.01
CA LYS A 264 6.19 0.97 47.33
C LYS A 264 7.21 0.17 48.14
N ASN A 265 7.91 -0.78 47.51
CA ASN A 265 9.00 -1.51 48.16
C ASN A 265 10.20 -0.60 48.50
N GLU A 266 10.49 0.38 47.63
CA GLU A 266 11.48 1.41 47.91
C GLU A 266 11.08 2.25 49.13
N LEU A 267 9.82 2.71 49.20
CA LEU A 267 9.27 3.43 50.35
C LEU A 267 9.47 2.65 51.64
N GLN A 268 9.08 1.37 51.66
CA GLN A 268 9.24 0.51 52.82
C GLN A 268 10.71 0.39 53.26
N THR A 269 11.64 0.34 52.30
CA THR A 269 13.08 0.29 52.59
C THR A 269 13.55 1.59 53.24
N TYR A 270 13.13 2.76 52.73
CA TYR A 270 13.44 4.04 53.36
C TYR A 270 12.82 4.18 54.74
N GLU A 271 11.57 3.78 54.94
CA GLU A 271 10.89 3.83 56.24
C GLU A 271 11.58 2.92 57.27
N ASN A 272 11.97 1.71 56.88
CA ASN A 272 12.74 0.80 57.73
C ASN A 272 14.12 1.39 58.11
N ASN A 273 14.81 1.99 57.14
CA ASN A 273 16.11 2.62 57.36
C ASN A 273 16.01 3.85 58.28
N ILE A 274 14.99 4.68 58.12
CA ILE A 274 14.71 5.83 59.01
C ILE A 274 14.38 5.33 60.42
N GLY A 275 13.57 4.26 60.54
CA GLY A 275 13.27 3.62 61.82
C GLY A 275 14.53 3.16 62.56
N PHE A 276 15.49 2.56 61.84
CA PHE A 276 16.77 2.15 62.42
C PHE A 276 17.65 3.34 62.84
N LEU A 277 17.75 4.38 61.99
CA LEU A 277 18.61 5.54 62.23
C LEU A 277 18.07 6.49 63.33
N SER A 278 16.75 6.57 63.49
CA SER A 278 16.11 7.36 64.55
C SER A 278 16.26 6.77 65.94
N ILE A 279 16.38 5.43 66.04
CA ILE A 279 16.65 4.72 67.31
C ILE A 279 18.13 4.83 67.72
N SER A 280 19.05 4.92 66.74
CA SER A 280 20.50 4.81 66.96
C SER A 280 21.26 6.15 67.13
N SER A 281 20.67 7.32 66.85
CA SER A 281 21.42 8.58 66.79
C SER A 281 20.83 9.72 67.64
N LYS A 282 21.59 10.19 68.65
CA LYS A 282 21.32 11.43 69.41
C LYS A 282 21.96 12.69 68.77
N LYS A 283 22.69 12.55 67.66
CA LYS A 283 23.32 13.66 66.91
C LYS A 283 23.48 13.28 65.43
N GLY A 284 22.60 13.80 64.55
CA GLY A 284 22.71 13.62 63.10
C GLY A 284 21.46 14.03 62.31
N ASN A 285 21.04 15.29 62.37
CA ASN A 285 19.74 15.74 61.81
C ASN A 285 19.67 15.76 60.26
N HIS A 286 20.76 16.10 59.55
CA HIS A 286 20.69 16.35 58.10
C HIS A 286 20.37 15.10 57.25
N LEU A 287 20.93 13.93 57.60
CA LEU A 287 20.68 12.70 56.85
C LEU A 287 19.23 12.22 57.03
N LEU A 288 18.69 12.36 58.24
CA LEU A 288 17.30 12.01 58.54
C LEU A 288 16.35 12.93 57.78
N ASP A 289 16.64 14.23 57.74
CA ASP A 289 15.87 15.23 56.99
C ASP A 289 15.88 14.93 55.48
N ASP A 290 17.03 14.59 54.90
CA ASP A 290 17.14 14.21 53.49
C ASP A 290 16.34 12.92 53.19
N MET A 291 16.39 11.93 54.07
CA MET A 291 15.63 10.69 53.93
C MET A 291 14.12 10.93 54.06
N ASN A 292 13.70 11.79 55.00
CA ASN A 292 12.31 12.20 55.14
C ASN A 292 11.79 12.95 53.91
N GLN A 293 12.58 13.89 53.35
CA GLN A 293 12.23 14.56 52.09
C GLN A 293 12.10 13.57 50.93
N LYS A 294 12.95 12.54 50.90
CA LYS A 294 12.90 11.49 49.87
C LYS A 294 11.66 10.60 50.02
N VAL A 295 11.29 10.24 51.25
CA VAL A 295 10.04 9.54 51.57
C VAL A 295 8.82 10.33 51.09
N GLU A 296 8.77 11.63 51.35
CA GLU A 296 7.63 12.45 50.90
C GLU A 296 7.54 12.56 49.37
N LYS A 297 8.68 12.64 48.67
CA LYS A 297 8.71 12.55 47.20
C LYS A 297 8.18 11.20 46.70
N ILE A 298 8.63 10.10 47.31
CA ILE A 298 8.19 8.74 46.96
C ILE A 298 6.68 8.58 47.17
N LYS A 299 6.14 9.05 48.31
CA LYS A 299 4.69 9.05 48.57
C LYS A 299 3.92 9.84 47.53
N SER A 300 4.41 11.02 47.15
CA SER A 300 3.76 11.84 46.11
C SER A 300 3.73 11.15 44.74
N GLU A 301 4.79 10.40 44.40
CA GLU A 301 4.87 9.63 43.17
C GLU A 301 3.90 8.44 43.18
N LEU A 302 3.77 7.75 44.33
CA LEU A 302 2.80 6.67 44.50
C LEU A 302 1.35 7.16 44.31
N VAL A 303 0.99 8.32 44.89
CA VAL A 303 -0.33 8.91 44.71
C VAL A 303 -0.60 9.24 43.23
N LEU A 304 0.41 9.76 42.52
CA LEU A 304 0.26 10.05 41.09
C LEU A 304 0.10 8.76 40.27
N LEU A 305 0.88 7.71 40.56
CA LEU A 305 0.76 6.41 39.89
C LEU A 305 -0.59 5.76 40.13
N GLU A 306 -1.12 5.83 41.36
CA GLU A 306 -2.45 5.32 41.68
C GLU A 306 -3.54 6.05 40.88
N LYS A 307 -3.49 7.39 40.82
CA LYS A 307 -4.43 8.17 40.00
C LYS A 307 -4.34 7.81 38.52
N LYS A 308 -3.12 7.57 37.99
CA LYS A 308 -2.93 7.13 36.61
C LYS A 308 -3.47 5.72 36.35
N ILE A 309 -3.30 4.79 37.30
CA ILE A 309 -3.87 3.43 37.20
C ILE A 309 -5.39 3.51 37.17
N ARG A 310 -6.02 4.30 38.06
CA ARG A 310 -7.48 4.49 38.07
C ARG A 310 -8.00 5.08 36.76
N ALA A 311 -7.30 6.06 36.19
CA ALA A 311 -7.69 6.63 34.89
C ALA A 311 -7.70 5.59 33.75
N ILE A 312 -6.82 4.57 33.78
CA ILE A 312 -6.88 3.46 32.81
C ILE A 312 -8.07 2.55 33.10
N GLU A 313 -8.36 2.29 34.37
CA GLU A 313 -9.49 1.45 34.79
C GLU A 313 -10.84 2.06 34.44
N GLU A 314 -10.95 3.39 34.39
CA GLU A 314 -12.14 4.12 33.94
C GLU A 314 -12.39 3.98 32.42
N GLU A 315 -11.35 3.70 31.63
CA GLU A 315 -11.38 3.61 30.16
C GLU A 315 -11.41 2.15 29.66
N LEU A 316 -11.29 1.16 30.56
CA LEU A 316 -11.29 -0.29 30.30
C LEU A 316 -12.69 -0.91 30.40
#